data_AF-A0A9D6HWL6-F1
#
_entry.id   AF-A0A9D6HWL6-F1
#
_cell.length_a   1.000
_cell.length_b   1.000
_cell.length_c   1.000
_cell.angle_alpha   90.00
_cell.angle_beta   90.00
_cell.angle_gamma   90.00
#
_symmetry.space_group_name_H-M   'P 1'
#
loop_
_entity.id
_entity.type
_entity.pdbx_description
1 polymer ?
#
loop_
_entity_poly.entity_id
_entity_poly.type
_entity_poly.pdbx_seq_one_letter_code
_entity_poly.pdbx_strand_id
1 'polypeptide(L)'
;MALSVNSAASCANNAGFGGVSPAPCPSSPCPAQQQALAFLLAAEDSATDAVNDLRIVRDSLRPGESIIAAAQQFIRLLQASGNNQTNGVQYAYTAVDVCMREGETREEVTDNFLSIYAPEGHGWNPTDVAARAFHRIDSSIKKGETRDEASAQYLRLRRAEGNLYDAANDYYVVDHFATDKESRVCEVSQFIAILEKVGIDESETAQKLYAALHE
;
A
#
# COMPACT_ATOMS: atom_id res chain seq x y z
N MET A 1 17.73 -29.09 -26.66
CA MET A 1 18.94 -28.37 -26.23
C MET A 1 18.72 -27.97 -24.78
N ALA A 2 19.33 -28.70 -23.85
CA ALA A 2 19.28 -28.42 -22.41
C ALA A 2 20.68 -27.95 -22.00
N LEU A 3 20.79 -26.73 -21.48
CA LEU A 3 22.05 -26.22 -20.95
C LEU A 3 22.12 -26.57 -19.46
N SER A 4 23.06 -27.47 -19.19
CA SER A 4 23.65 -27.75 -17.89
C SER A 4 24.44 -26.54 -17.40
N VAL A 5 24.29 -26.21 -16.13
CA VAL A 5 25.31 -25.46 -15.38
C VAL A 5 25.41 -26.06 -13.98
N ASN A 6 26.38 -26.95 -13.83
CA ASN A 6 27.02 -27.24 -12.57
C ASN A 6 27.89 -26.04 -12.19
N SER A 7 27.76 -25.55 -10.95
CA SER A 7 28.88 -24.88 -10.28
C SER A 7 28.97 -25.39 -8.85
N ALA A 8 30.09 -26.06 -8.58
CA ALA A 8 30.46 -26.59 -7.28
C ALA A 8 30.89 -25.46 -6.34
N ALA A 9 30.43 -25.51 -5.09
CA ALA A 9 31.16 -24.93 -3.97
C ALA A 9 31.58 -26.06 -3.04
N SER A 10 32.90 -26.23 -2.96
CA SER A 10 33.63 -27.19 -2.12
C SER A 10 33.48 -26.83 -0.64
N CYS A 11 33.10 -27.80 0.19
CA CYS A 11 33.40 -27.77 1.62
C CYS A 11 33.99 -29.12 2.03
N ALA A 12 35.29 -29.10 2.31
CA ALA A 12 36.08 -30.23 2.74
C ALA A 12 35.63 -30.78 4.10
N ASN A 13 35.79 -32.10 4.24
CA ASN A 13 35.66 -32.86 5.48
C ASN A 13 36.45 -32.25 6.64
N ASN A 14 35.82 -32.19 7.81
CA ASN A 14 36.54 -32.42 9.05
C ASN A 14 35.75 -33.40 9.93
N ALA A 15 36.42 -34.49 10.28
CA ALA A 15 35.86 -35.64 10.96
C ALA A 15 35.68 -35.39 12.46
N GLY A 16 34.65 -36.00 13.06
CA GLY A 16 34.61 -36.26 14.49
C GLY A 16 33.23 -36.07 15.13
N PHE A 17 32.71 -37.16 15.69
CA PHE A 17 31.56 -37.28 16.60
C PHE A 17 30.16 -37.41 15.99
N GLY A 18 29.68 -38.67 15.99
CA GLY A 18 28.41 -39.02 16.64
C GLY A 18 27.12 -38.45 16.07
N GLY A 19 26.55 -39.17 15.09
CA GLY A 19 25.13 -39.53 15.08
C GLY A 19 24.09 -38.43 15.32
N VAL A 20 24.01 -37.46 14.41
CA VAL A 20 22.72 -36.85 14.03
C VAL A 20 22.82 -36.56 12.54
N SER A 21 21.95 -37.14 11.72
CA SER A 21 21.84 -36.71 10.32
C SER A 21 21.54 -35.21 10.30
N PRO A 22 22.30 -34.36 9.61
CA PRO A 22 21.82 -33.02 9.32
C PRO A 22 20.56 -33.19 8.48
N ALA A 23 19.44 -32.67 8.96
CA ALA A 23 18.21 -32.58 8.19
C ALA A 23 18.56 -31.99 6.80
N PRO A 24 18.08 -32.56 5.69
CA PRO A 24 18.34 -31.99 4.38
C PRO A 24 17.80 -30.55 4.37
N CYS A 25 18.66 -29.60 3.99
CA CYS A 25 18.26 -28.22 3.77
C CYS A 25 17.01 -28.19 2.85
N PRO A 26 15.95 -27.42 3.18
CA PRO A 26 14.79 -27.31 2.31
C PRO A 26 15.17 -26.50 1.07
N SER A 27 15.64 -27.17 0.03
CA SER A 27 15.94 -26.57 -1.28
C SER A 27 14.70 -26.49 -2.19
N SER A 28 13.55 -26.96 -1.73
CA SER A 28 12.26 -26.80 -2.40
C SER A 28 11.41 -25.76 -1.67
N PRO A 29 10.86 -24.75 -2.35
CA PRO A 29 9.88 -23.84 -1.75
C PRO A 29 8.71 -24.66 -1.19
N CYS A 30 8.21 -24.29 -0.01
CA CYS A 30 7.11 -25.02 0.62
C CYS A 30 5.86 -24.98 -0.28
N PRO A 31 4.93 -25.97 -0.20
CA PRO A 31 3.77 -26.03 -1.09
C PRO A 31 2.95 -24.73 -1.16
N ALA A 32 2.84 -24.01 -0.05
CA ALA A 32 2.16 -22.71 0.00
C ALA A 32 2.87 -21.61 -0.82
N GLN A 33 4.21 -21.59 -0.83
CA GLN A 33 4.99 -20.67 -1.66
C GLN A 33 4.83 -20.99 -3.15
N GLN A 34 4.80 -22.28 -3.52
CA GLN A 34 4.58 -22.70 -4.90
C GLN A 34 3.18 -22.31 -5.38
N GLN A 35 2.17 -22.46 -4.53
CA GLN A 35 0.81 -22.05 -4.82
C GLN A 35 0.67 -20.52 -4.96
N ALA A 36 1.28 -19.76 -4.05
CA ALA A 36 1.31 -18.30 -4.14
C ALA A 36 2.01 -17.83 -5.43
N LEU A 37 3.13 -18.45 -5.80
CA LEU A 37 3.82 -18.16 -7.08
C LEU A 37 2.92 -18.46 -8.28
N ALA A 38 2.21 -19.59 -8.26
CA ALA A 38 1.29 -19.96 -9.34
C ALA A 38 0.16 -18.93 -9.51
N PHE A 39 -0.33 -18.35 -8.40
CA PHE A 39 -1.33 -17.28 -8.47
C PHE A 39 -0.76 -15.99 -9.06
N LEU A 40 0.45 -15.59 -8.67
CA LEU A 40 1.11 -14.40 -9.22
C LEU A 40 1.41 -14.57 -10.72
N LEU A 41 1.93 -15.74 -11.12
CA LEU A 41 2.16 -16.08 -12.53
C LEU A 41 0.89 -16.10 -13.37
N ALA A 42 -0.27 -16.37 -12.77
CA ALA A 42 -1.55 -16.34 -13.47
C ALA A 42 -2.12 -14.92 -13.59
N ALA A 43 -1.70 -14.00 -12.71
CA ALA A 43 -2.14 -12.62 -12.70
C ALA A 43 -1.24 -11.70 -13.54
N GLU A 44 0.04 -12.06 -13.70
CA GLU A 44 1.04 -11.29 -14.44
C GLU A 44 1.44 -11.93 -15.77
N ASP A 45 1.79 -11.10 -16.75
CA ASP A 45 2.30 -11.55 -18.06
C ASP A 45 3.82 -11.85 -18.05
N SER A 46 4.48 -11.77 -16.88
CA SER A 46 5.93 -11.86 -16.72
C SER A 46 6.32 -12.76 -15.55
N ALA A 47 7.05 -13.83 -15.85
CA ALA A 47 7.53 -14.76 -14.82
C ALA A 47 8.59 -14.15 -13.89
N THR A 48 9.36 -13.17 -14.39
CA THR A 48 10.36 -12.47 -13.58
C THR A 48 9.69 -11.55 -12.56
N ASP A 49 8.63 -10.87 -12.95
CA ASP A 49 7.87 -9.98 -12.06
C ASP A 49 7.17 -10.80 -10.98
N ALA A 50 6.52 -11.92 -11.33
CA ALA A 50 5.83 -12.77 -10.37
C ALA A 50 6.77 -13.34 -9.29
N VAL A 51 8.03 -13.63 -9.65
CA VAL A 51 9.05 -14.08 -8.68
C VAL A 51 9.51 -12.93 -7.77
N ASN A 52 9.67 -11.72 -8.32
CA ASN A 52 10.02 -10.54 -7.53
C ASN A 52 8.88 -10.16 -6.56
N ASP A 53 7.64 -10.25 -7.01
CA ASP A 53 6.45 -9.97 -6.21
C ASP A 53 6.28 -10.98 -5.09
N LEU A 54 6.51 -12.28 -5.38
CA LEU A 54 6.50 -13.30 -4.33
C LEU A 54 7.53 -13.00 -3.25
N ARG A 55 8.72 -12.52 -3.63
CA ARG A 55 9.76 -12.13 -2.66
C ARG A 55 9.23 -10.99 -1.77
N ILE A 56 8.62 -9.97 -2.35
CA ILE A 56 8.05 -8.84 -1.59
C ILE A 56 6.95 -9.32 -0.65
N VAL A 57 5.98 -10.08 -1.16
CA VAL A 57 4.89 -10.67 -0.36
C VAL A 57 5.43 -11.48 0.81
N ARG A 58 6.42 -12.34 0.57
CA ARG A 58 7.04 -13.19 1.60
C ARG A 58 7.78 -12.35 2.65
N ASP A 59 8.55 -11.36 2.22
CA ASP A 59 9.39 -10.57 3.10
C ASP A 59 8.57 -9.60 3.97
N SER A 60 7.34 -9.28 3.55
CA SER A 60 6.36 -8.48 4.30
C SER A 60 5.45 -9.28 5.25
N LEU A 61 5.59 -10.61 5.32
CA LEU A 61 4.70 -11.42 6.18
C LEU A 61 4.88 -11.09 7.67
N ARG A 62 3.77 -10.80 8.34
CA ARG A 62 3.67 -10.68 9.79
C ARG A 62 3.44 -12.05 10.43
N PRO A 63 3.76 -12.22 11.74
CA PRO A 63 3.54 -13.48 12.43
C PRO A 63 2.09 -13.98 12.30
N GLY A 64 1.93 -15.22 11.84
CA GLY A 64 0.62 -15.86 11.67
C GLY A 64 -0.06 -15.59 10.32
N GLU A 65 0.48 -14.74 9.46
CA GLU A 65 -0.10 -14.52 8.13
C GLU A 65 0.12 -15.70 7.18
N SER A 66 -0.88 -15.94 6.32
CA SER A 66 -0.77 -16.89 5.22
C SER A 66 -0.17 -16.21 4.00
N ILE A 67 0.92 -16.77 3.47
CA ILE A 67 1.53 -16.29 2.21
C ILE A 67 0.54 -16.31 1.03
N ILE A 68 -0.40 -17.25 1.04
CA ILE A 68 -1.43 -17.33 -0.01
C ILE A 68 -2.38 -16.14 0.11
N ALA A 69 -2.87 -15.84 1.32
CA ALA A 69 -3.75 -14.69 1.55
C ALA A 69 -3.03 -13.37 1.24
N ALA A 70 -1.76 -13.25 1.65
CA ALA A 70 -0.94 -12.08 1.37
C ALA A 70 -0.70 -11.88 -0.14
N ALA A 71 -0.46 -12.96 -0.89
CA ALA A 71 -0.35 -12.93 -2.35
C ALA A 71 -1.67 -12.55 -3.03
N GLN A 72 -2.82 -13.01 -2.50
CA GLN A 72 -4.13 -12.59 -3.00
C GLN A 72 -4.34 -11.08 -2.85
N GLN A 73 -3.93 -10.48 -1.72
CA GLN A 73 -4.02 -9.02 -1.57
C GLN A 73 -3.10 -8.26 -2.54
N PHE A 74 -1.91 -8.78 -2.81
CA PHE A 74 -1.03 -8.24 -3.86
C PHE A 74 -1.70 -8.27 -5.23
N ILE A 75 -2.29 -9.41 -5.61
CA ILE A 75 -3.00 -9.58 -6.88
C ILE A 75 -4.18 -8.61 -7.01
N ARG A 76 -4.89 -8.29 -5.92
CA ARG A 76 -5.96 -7.28 -5.94
C ARG A 76 -5.44 -5.89 -6.30
N LEU A 77 -4.28 -5.49 -5.77
CA LEU A 77 -3.63 -4.22 -6.14
C LEU A 77 -3.19 -4.23 -7.62
N LEU A 78 -2.66 -5.37 -8.10
CA LEU A 78 -2.29 -5.56 -9.50
C LEU A 78 -3.50 -5.41 -10.43
N GLN A 79 -4.60 -6.10 -10.12
CA GLN A 79 -5.84 -6.04 -10.90
C GLN A 79 -6.44 -4.63 -10.92
N ALA A 80 -6.34 -3.88 -9.82
CA ALA A 80 -6.79 -2.50 -9.75
C ALA A 80 -5.91 -1.55 -10.59
N SER A 81 -4.60 -1.78 -10.64
CA SER A 81 -3.63 -0.92 -11.34
C SER A 81 -3.45 -1.26 -12.83
N GLY A 82 -3.83 -2.47 -13.23
CA GLY A 82 -3.57 -3.03 -14.55
C GLY A 82 -2.19 -3.70 -14.67
N ASN A 83 -2.11 -4.71 -15.55
CA ASN A 83 -1.01 -5.69 -15.63
C ASN A 83 0.37 -5.13 -16.03
N ASN A 84 0.49 -3.83 -16.34
CA ASN A 84 1.75 -3.19 -16.74
C ASN A 84 2.34 -2.25 -15.67
N GLN A 85 1.81 -2.27 -14.44
CA GLN A 85 2.18 -1.33 -13.37
C GLN A 85 2.87 -2.03 -12.17
N THR A 86 3.62 -3.12 -12.40
CA THR A 86 4.27 -3.92 -11.34
C THR A 86 5.04 -3.05 -10.33
N ASN A 87 5.87 -2.10 -10.77
CA ASN A 87 6.61 -1.22 -9.85
C ASN A 87 5.68 -0.38 -8.95
N GLY A 88 4.59 0.16 -9.50
CA GLY A 88 3.60 0.91 -8.73
C GLY A 88 2.88 0.01 -7.72
N VAL A 89 2.51 -1.20 -8.13
CA VAL A 89 1.83 -2.18 -7.28
C VAL A 89 2.73 -2.63 -6.13
N GLN A 90 4.02 -2.88 -6.39
CA GLN A 90 5.01 -3.17 -5.35
C GLN A 90 5.13 -2.02 -4.34
N TYR A 91 5.10 -0.77 -4.82
CA TYR A 91 5.12 0.41 -3.96
C TYR A 91 3.84 0.51 -3.11
N ALA A 92 2.66 0.31 -3.70
CA ALA A 92 1.40 0.27 -2.99
C ALA A 92 1.34 -0.84 -1.93
N TYR A 93 1.80 -2.04 -2.27
CA TYR A 93 1.83 -3.16 -1.34
C TYR A 93 2.75 -2.89 -0.15
N THR A 94 3.90 -2.28 -0.41
CA THR A 94 4.82 -1.82 0.63
C THR A 94 4.18 -0.73 1.50
N ALA A 95 3.43 0.20 0.91
CA ALA A 95 2.69 1.21 1.66
C ALA A 95 1.63 0.59 2.57
N VAL A 96 0.86 -0.38 2.08
CA VAL A 96 -0.07 -1.19 2.90
C VAL A 96 0.69 -1.84 4.06
N ASP A 97 1.78 -2.54 3.79
CA ASP A 97 2.54 -3.28 4.80
C ASP A 97 3.11 -2.39 5.92
N VAL A 98 3.70 -1.25 5.53
CA VAL A 98 4.29 -0.28 6.47
C VAL A 98 3.21 0.41 7.32
N CYS A 99 2.05 0.71 6.73
CA CYS A 99 0.99 1.40 7.44
C CYS A 99 0.10 0.48 8.29
N MET A 100 0.14 -0.84 8.09
CA MET A 100 -0.64 -1.78 8.90
C MET A 100 -0.31 -1.62 10.40
N ARG A 101 -1.34 -1.45 11.24
CA ARG A 101 -1.25 -1.31 12.70
C ARG A 101 -1.49 -2.63 13.42
N GLU A 102 -1.25 -2.67 14.72
CA GLU A 102 -1.56 -3.84 15.54
C GLU A 102 -3.07 -4.11 15.54
N GLY A 103 -3.45 -5.36 15.28
CA GLY A 103 -4.84 -5.79 15.21
C GLY A 103 -5.51 -5.63 13.84
N GLU A 104 -4.90 -4.90 12.90
CA GLU A 104 -5.40 -4.82 11.52
C GLU A 104 -4.96 -6.02 10.68
N THR A 105 -5.84 -6.52 9.82
CA THR A 105 -5.51 -7.52 8.81
C THR A 105 -5.04 -6.84 7.52
N ARG A 106 -4.20 -7.53 6.74
CA ARG A 106 -3.73 -7.01 5.44
C ARG A 106 -4.88 -6.76 4.47
N GLU A 107 -5.92 -7.58 4.54
CA GLU A 107 -7.14 -7.43 3.73
C GLU A 107 -7.84 -6.10 4.02
N GLU A 108 -8.11 -5.79 5.30
CA GLU A 108 -8.74 -4.51 5.71
C GLU A 108 -7.92 -3.29 5.25
N VAL A 109 -6.59 -3.35 5.43
CA VAL A 109 -5.72 -2.23 5.04
C VAL A 109 -5.61 -2.11 3.51
N THR A 110 -5.65 -3.23 2.79
CA THR A 110 -5.70 -3.24 1.31
C THR A 110 -7.03 -2.69 0.80
N ASP A 111 -8.15 -3.04 1.43
CA ASP A 111 -9.47 -2.49 1.09
C ASP A 111 -9.51 -0.98 1.28
N ASN A 112 -8.98 -0.50 2.40
CA ASN A 112 -8.90 0.92 2.68
C ASN A 112 -8.01 1.65 1.65
N PHE A 113 -6.84 1.09 1.31
CA PHE A 113 -5.98 1.61 0.25
C PHE A 113 -6.71 1.70 -1.10
N LEU A 114 -7.41 0.63 -1.49
CA LEU A 114 -8.15 0.56 -2.75
C LEU A 114 -9.30 1.55 -2.81
N SER A 115 -9.89 1.93 -1.67
CA SER A 115 -10.90 3.00 -1.61
C SER A 115 -10.33 4.39 -1.94
N ILE A 116 -9.06 4.63 -1.58
CA ILE A 116 -8.32 5.86 -1.85
C ILE A 116 -7.82 5.87 -3.30
N TYR A 117 -7.41 4.71 -3.80
CA TYR A 117 -6.96 4.53 -5.18
C TYR A 117 -8.03 4.99 -6.19
N ALA A 118 -7.56 5.68 -7.23
CA ALA A 118 -8.38 6.09 -8.36
C ALA A 118 -7.60 5.82 -9.65
N PRO A 119 -8.03 4.89 -10.50
CA PRO A 119 -7.37 4.69 -11.79
C PRO A 119 -7.66 5.85 -12.76
N GLU A 120 -8.71 6.63 -12.50
CA GLU A 120 -9.12 7.78 -13.32
C GLU A 120 -8.44 9.07 -12.82
N GLY A 121 -7.46 9.56 -13.59
CA GLY A 121 -6.76 10.81 -13.34
C GLY A 121 -5.67 11.06 -14.38
N HIS A 122 -5.72 12.18 -15.09
CA HIS A 122 -4.73 12.53 -16.09
C HIS A 122 -3.46 13.11 -15.43
N GLY A 123 -2.36 12.36 -15.51
CA GLY A 123 -1.03 12.79 -15.10
C GLY A 123 -0.61 12.19 -13.76
N TRP A 124 0.54 11.51 -13.78
CA TRP A 124 1.17 10.72 -12.70
C TRP A 124 0.66 9.28 -12.55
N ASN A 125 1.55 8.40 -12.09
CA ASN A 125 1.24 7.02 -11.73
C ASN A 125 0.21 7.05 -10.59
N PRO A 126 -1.06 6.67 -10.82
CA PRO A 126 -2.14 6.81 -9.84
C PRO A 126 -1.84 6.02 -8.56
N THR A 127 -1.10 4.92 -8.70
CA THR A 127 -0.70 4.07 -7.58
C THR A 127 0.28 4.78 -6.65
N ASP A 128 1.21 5.59 -7.18
CA ASP A 128 2.15 6.38 -6.38
C ASP A 128 1.44 7.51 -5.62
N VAL A 129 0.48 8.18 -6.26
CA VAL A 129 -0.31 9.24 -5.64
C VAL A 129 -1.18 8.66 -4.51
N ALA A 130 -1.84 7.54 -4.77
CA ALA A 130 -2.64 6.84 -3.76
C ALA A 130 -1.78 6.40 -2.56
N ALA A 131 -0.59 5.84 -2.80
CA ALA A 131 0.33 5.45 -1.72
C ALA A 131 0.82 6.64 -0.88
N ARG A 132 1.10 7.78 -1.51
CA ARG A 132 1.44 9.01 -0.77
C ARG A 132 0.28 9.52 0.07
N ALA A 133 -0.94 9.53 -0.48
CA ALA A 133 -2.15 9.89 0.26
C ALA A 133 -2.38 8.93 1.43
N PHE A 134 -2.22 7.63 1.19
CA PHE A 134 -2.35 6.58 2.20
C PHE A 134 -1.40 6.79 3.38
N HIS A 135 -0.12 7.04 3.11
CA HIS A 135 0.87 7.35 4.15
C HIS A 135 0.51 8.61 4.94
N ARG A 136 0.03 9.66 4.25
CA ARG A 136 -0.40 10.90 4.93
C ARG A 136 -1.58 10.64 5.85
N ILE A 137 -2.62 9.96 5.36
CA ILE A 137 -3.79 9.58 6.15
C ILE A 137 -3.35 8.76 7.36
N ASP A 138 -2.55 7.72 7.17
CA ASP A 138 -2.06 6.89 8.26
C ASP A 138 -1.28 7.70 9.31
N SER A 139 -0.38 8.58 8.88
CA SER A 139 0.39 9.44 9.80
C SER A 139 -0.48 10.48 10.53
N SER A 140 -1.64 10.82 9.97
CA SER A 140 -2.56 11.81 10.53
C SER A 140 -3.52 11.22 11.56
N ILE A 141 -3.70 9.90 11.63
CA ILE A 141 -4.72 9.26 12.49
C ILE A 141 -4.57 9.74 13.94
N LYS A 142 -5.59 10.42 14.45
CA LYS A 142 -5.60 10.98 15.81
C LYS A 142 -5.94 9.89 16.84
N LYS A 143 -5.74 10.20 18.12
CA LYS A 143 -6.05 9.26 19.21
C LYS A 143 -7.55 8.94 19.22
N GLY A 144 -7.88 7.64 19.17
CA GLY A 144 -9.27 7.17 19.18
C GLY A 144 -9.98 7.28 17.82
N GLU A 145 -9.24 7.62 16.76
CA GLU A 145 -9.68 7.61 15.38
C GLU A 145 -9.27 6.30 14.71
N THR A 146 -10.15 5.74 13.87
CA THR A 146 -9.83 4.57 13.03
C THR A 146 -9.30 5.02 11.67
N ARG A 147 -8.64 4.10 10.95
CA ARG A 147 -8.19 4.34 9.57
C ARG A 147 -9.37 4.70 8.65
N ASP A 148 -10.50 4.03 8.82
CA ASP A 148 -11.70 4.29 8.02
C ASP A 148 -12.28 5.68 8.30
N GLU A 149 -12.28 6.13 9.55
CA GLU A 149 -12.72 7.49 9.91
C GLU A 149 -11.85 8.55 9.23
N ALA A 150 -10.52 8.41 9.32
CA ALA A 150 -9.56 9.33 8.69
C ALA A 150 -9.68 9.31 7.15
N SER A 151 -9.78 8.11 6.57
CA SER A 151 -9.92 7.91 5.12
C SER A 151 -11.24 8.47 4.60
N ALA A 152 -12.33 8.35 5.37
CA ALA A 152 -13.60 8.95 5.01
C ALA A 152 -13.51 10.47 4.89
N GLN A 153 -12.74 11.14 5.76
CA GLN A 153 -12.52 12.57 5.67
C GLN A 153 -11.71 12.96 4.42
N TYR A 154 -10.67 12.20 4.10
CA TYR A 154 -9.93 12.37 2.84
C TYR A 154 -10.83 12.18 1.61
N LEU A 155 -11.66 11.13 1.59
CA LEU A 155 -12.55 10.84 0.47
C LEU A 155 -13.63 11.92 0.27
N ARG A 156 -14.02 12.65 1.33
CA ARG A 156 -14.90 13.82 1.20
C ARG A 156 -14.21 14.95 0.43
N LEU A 157 -12.96 15.27 0.77
CA LEU A 157 -12.17 16.27 0.05
C LEU A 157 -11.95 15.86 -1.41
N ARG A 158 -11.57 14.60 -1.65
CA ARG A 158 -11.40 14.05 -3.00
C ARG A 158 -12.65 14.21 -3.86
N ARG A 159 -13.85 14.02 -3.29
CA ARG A 159 -15.11 14.22 -4.02
C ARG A 159 -15.38 15.69 -4.34
N ALA A 160 -14.91 16.61 -3.49
CA ALA A 160 -15.08 18.06 -3.69
C ALA A 160 -14.08 18.60 -4.73
N GLU A 161 -12.82 18.17 -4.66
CA GLU A 161 -11.73 18.57 -5.57
C GLU A 161 -11.84 17.92 -6.96
N GLY A 162 -12.40 16.71 -7.04
CA GLY A 162 -12.51 15.95 -8.28
C GLY A 162 -11.20 15.31 -8.77
N ASN A 163 -10.08 15.53 -8.09
CA ASN A 163 -8.80 14.88 -8.40
C ASN A 163 -8.03 14.44 -7.13
N LEU A 164 -7.08 13.51 -7.29
CA LEU A 164 -6.32 12.93 -6.17
C LEU A 164 -5.22 13.85 -5.62
N TYR A 165 -4.60 14.66 -6.48
CA TYR A 165 -3.42 15.42 -6.11
C TYR A 165 -3.78 16.58 -5.19
N ASP A 166 -4.79 17.36 -5.58
CA ASP A 166 -5.25 18.50 -4.78
C ASP A 166 -5.84 18.02 -3.46
N ALA A 167 -6.72 17.02 -3.50
CA ALA A 167 -7.30 16.42 -2.30
C ALA A 167 -6.25 15.95 -1.27
N ALA A 168 -5.09 15.44 -1.71
CA ALA A 168 -4.00 15.06 -0.82
C ALA A 168 -3.27 16.25 -0.20
N ASN A 169 -3.17 17.38 -0.91
CA ASN A 169 -2.64 18.62 -0.39
C ASN A 169 -3.64 19.30 0.57
N ASP A 170 -4.92 19.35 0.22
CA ASP A 170 -5.96 19.95 1.05
C ASP A 170 -6.15 19.18 2.35
N TYR A 171 -6.11 17.84 2.29
CA TYR A 171 -6.17 17.02 3.49
C TYR A 171 -5.01 17.32 4.43
N TYR A 172 -3.82 17.59 3.91
CA TYR A 172 -2.66 17.96 4.73
C TYR A 172 -2.84 19.34 5.41
N VAL A 173 -3.41 20.31 4.69
CA VAL A 173 -3.73 21.62 5.25
C VAL A 173 -4.79 21.48 6.35
N VAL A 174 -5.87 20.75 6.09
CA VAL A 174 -6.94 20.51 7.07
C VAL A 174 -6.43 19.76 8.30
N ASP A 175 -5.63 18.71 8.12
CA ASP A 175 -5.08 17.95 9.25
C ASP A 175 -4.15 18.78 10.15
N HIS A 176 -3.46 19.77 9.58
CA HIS A 176 -2.60 20.68 10.34
C HIS A 176 -3.39 21.46 11.41
N PHE A 177 -4.62 21.87 11.09
CA PHE A 177 -5.48 22.62 12.02
C PHE A 177 -6.39 21.72 12.87
N ALA A 178 -6.67 20.49 12.42
CA ALA A 178 -7.43 19.51 13.19
C ALA A 178 -6.64 19.04 14.43
N THR A 179 -7.19 19.26 15.62
CA THR A 179 -6.56 18.91 16.91
C THR A 179 -6.91 17.50 17.38
N ASP A 180 -8.08 17.00 16.98
CA ASP A 180 -8.64 15.69 17.29
C ASP A 180 -9.53 15.19 16.12
N LYS A 181 -10.20 14.06 16.30
CA LYS A 181 -11.03 13.47 15.23
C LYS A 181 -12.33 14.24 15.02
N GLU A 182 -12.94 14.75 16.09
CA GLU A 182 -14.18 15.53 16.01
C GLU A 182 -13.95 16.86 15.29
N SER A 183 -12.86 17.55 15.59
CA SER A 183 -12.45 18.77 14.90
C SER A 183 -12.16 18.52 13.43
N ARG A 184 -11.50 17.41 13.05
CA ARG A 184 -11.25 17.10 11.62
C ARG A 184 -12.54 17.09 10.79
N VAL A 185 -13.65 16.56 11.31
CA VAL A 185 -14.93 16.54 10.60
C VAL A 185 -15.44 17.97 10.33
N CYS A 186 -15.30 18.85 11.31
CA CYS A 186 -15.63 20.27 11.18
C CYS A 186 -14.70 20.97 10.19
N GLU A 187 -13.39 20.76 10.32
CA GLU A 187 -12.38 21.38 9.47
C GLU A 187 -12.53 21.00 8.00
N VAL A 188 -12.74 19.72 7.70
CA VAL A 188 -13.04 19.27 6.32
C VAL A 188 -14.30 19.93 5.78
N SER A 189 -15.34 20.04 6.61
CA SER A 189 -16.60 20.66 6.16
C SER A 189 -16.43 22.15 5.88
N GLN A 190 -15.65 22.85 6.70
CA GLN A 190 -15.33 24.26 6.51
C GLN A 190 -14.46 24.48 5.26
N PHE A 191 -13.45 23.63 5.05
CA PHE A 191 -12.61 23.70 3.86
C PHE A 191 -13.42 23.49 2.58
N ILE A 192 -14.25 22.44 2.52
CA ILE A 192 -15.13 22.17 1.36
C ILE A 192 -16.04 23.36 1.08
N ALA A 193 -16.61 23.98 2.11
CA ALA A 193 -17.47 25.16 1.93
C ALA A 193 -16.71 26.39 1.39
N ILE A 194 -15.40 26.48 1.62
CA ILE A 194 -14.54 27.51 1.00
C ILE A 194 -14.26 27.14 -0.45
N LEU A 195 -13.85 25.90 -0.71
CA LEU A 195 -13.59 25.39 -2.06
C LEU A 195 -14.80 25.59 -2.99
N GLU A 196 -16.00 25.21 -2.54
CA GLU A 196 -17.25 25.39 -3.30
C GLU A 196 -17.54 26.86 -3.64
N LYS A 197 -17.06 27.81 -2.82
CA LYS A 197 -17.24 29.25 -3.06
C LYS A 197 -16.21 29.83 -4.01
N VAL A 198 -14.96 29.38 -3.93
CA VAL A 198 -13.88 29.90 -4.79
C VAL A 198 -13.81 29.21 -6.15
N GLY A 199 -14.27 27.96 -6.23
CA GLY A 199 -14.19 27.11 -7.42
C GLY A 199 -13.30 25.90 -7.18
N ILE A 200 -13.66 24.76 -7.77
CA ILE A 200 -12.94 23.48 -7.59
C ILE A 200 -11.52 23.49 -8.16
N ASP A 201 -11.22 24.38 -9.12
CA ASP A 201 -9.89 24.51 -9.72
C ASP A 201 -9.00 25.52 -8.95
N GLU A 202 -9.49 26.03 -7.81
CA GLU A 202 -8.87 27.12 -7.03
C GLU A 202 -8.39 26.64 -5.65
N SER A 203 -7.88 25.39 -5.55
CA SER A 203 -7.48 24.78 -4.28
C SER A 203 -6.42 25.61 -3.54
N GLU A 204 -5.44 26.21 -4.24
CA GLU A 204 -4.44 27.10 -3.60
C GLU A 204 -5.09 28.35 -2.98
N THR A 205 -6.10 28.92 -3.64
CA THR A 205 -6.87 30.05 -3.13
C THR A 205 -7.71 29.62 -1.93
N ALA A 206 -8.34 28.44 -1.98
CA ALA A 206 -9.09 27.86 -0.87
C ALA A 206 -8.20 27.63 0.35
N GLN A 207 -7.01 27.06 0.17
CA GLN A 207 -6.01 26.83 1.22
C GLN A 207 -5.58 28.13 1.91
N LYS A 208 -5.28 29.18 1.13
CA LYS A 208 -4.90 30.49 1.68
C LYS A 208 -6.03 31.11 2.52
N LEU A 209 -7.26 31.10 2.01
CA LEU A 209 -8.41 31.63 2.74
C LEU A 209 -8.70 30.82 4.00
N TYR A 210 -8.61 29.50 3.91
CA TYR A 210 -8.82 28.62 5.05
C TYR A 210 -7.76 28.82 6.14
N ALA A 211 -6.48 28.93 5.78
CA ALA A 211 -5.40 29.23 6.71
C ALA A 211 -5.60 30.60 7.41
N ALA A 212 -6.01 31.63 6.66
CA ALA A 212 -6.28 32.95 7.22
C ALA A 212 -7.45 33.00 8.22
N LEU A 213 -8.34 32.01 8.22
CA LEU A 213 -9.40 31.89 9.24
C LEU A 213 -8.90 31.32 10.57
N HIS A 214 -7.68 30.80 10.60
CA HIS A 214 -7.05 30.16 11.76
C HIS A 214 -5.90 31.00 12.36
N GLU A 215 -5.61 32.17 11.78
CA GLU A 215 -4.69 33.19 12.32
C GLU A 215 -5.40 34.12 13.32
#